data_AF-C1N9K8-F1
#
_entry.id   AF-C1N9K8-F1
#
_cell.length_a   1.000
_cell.length_b   1.000
_cell.length_c   1.000
_cell.angle_alpha   90.00
_cell.angle_beta   90.00
_cell.angle_gamma   90.00
#
_symmetry.space_group_name_H-M   'P 1'
#
loop_
_entity.id
_entity.type
_entity.pdbx_description
1 polymer ?
#
loop_
_entity_poly.entity_id
_entity_poly.type
_entity_poly.pdbx_seq_one_letter_code
_entity_poly.pdbx_strand_id
1 'polypeptide(L)'
;MWEGDARRLGTSEEDRIATAKKNIAAIAASKLWVDAHAPKLFTELLSPEQTNREVLHWLKAWDGIVFKRAPPKPYKKEYKKKDAGAFNTHVPLDEEGRPVHKILLLSGAPGVGKTTLAHVAAKHAGYRVVEINASDDRNAETLKRRVTDACQMRSVVGGGAGANKPNCVVIDEIDGALGGAEGKGAIHALLQINADEDAREEAGKRDKSSSGSGGSKKKKGPGPLNRPIIAICNDLYAPALRPLREIAKVFRVGAANKSAIASRLRRVCLEKGVRAD
;
A
#
# COMPACT_ATOMS: atom_id res chain seq x y z
N MET A 1 10.12 -37.41 -71.88
CA MET A 1 10.95 -36.69 -70.90
C MET A 1 10.21 -35.43 -70.51
N TRP A 2 9.24 -35.54 -69.60
CA TRP A 2 8.44 -34.42 -69.08
C TRP A 2 8.24 -34.71 -67.59
N GLU A 3 9.12 -34.19 -66.75
CA GLU A 3 8.90 -34.06 -65.32
C GLU A 3 9.03 -32.57 -65.00
N GLY A 4 7.88 -31.92 -64.85
CA GLY A 4 7.77 -30.54 -64.37
C GLY A 4 7.97 -30.51 -62.86
N ASP A 5 8.97 -29.75 -62.45
CA ASP A 5 9.38 -29.48 -61.07
C ASP A 5 8.24 -28.77 -60.31
N ALA A 6 7.53 -29.50 -59.44
CA ALA A 6 6.49 -28.98 -58.56
C ALA A 6 6.97 -28.91 -57.11
N ARG A 7 8.08 -28.22 -56.85
CA ARG A 7 8.47 -27.82 -55.49
C ARG A 7 7.85 -26.46 -55.13
N ARG A 8 6.56 -26.46 -54.75
CA ARG A 8 5.98 -25.33 -54.01
C ARG A 8 6.29 -25.48 -52.53
N LEU A 9 7.11 -24.56 -52.05
CA LEU A 9 7.36 -24.24 -50.64
C LEU A 9 6.02 -23.97 -49.91
N GLY A 10 5.56 -24.94 -49.12
CA GLY A 10 4.59 -24.70 -48.05
C GLY A 10 5.30 -24.97 -46.74
N THR A 11 5.53 -23.93 -45.94
CA THR A 11 5.91 -24.12 -44.52
C THR A 11 4.84 -25.00 -43.89
N SER A 12 5.24 -26.13 -43.30
CA SER A 12 4.28 -27.11 -42.79
C SER A 12 3.41 -26.45 -41.71
N GLU A 13 2.16 -26.89 -41.60
CA GLU A 13 1.25 -26.38 -40.56
C GLU A 13 1.82 -26.59 -39.15
N GLU A 14 2.64 -27.62 -38.97
CA GLU A 14 3.37 -27.90 -37.73
C GLU A 14 4.43 -26.84 -37.44
N ASP A 15 5.17 -26.35 -38.45
CA ASP A 15 6.15 -25.28 -38.30
C ASP A 15 5.49 -23.94 -37.95
N ARG A 16 4.29 -23.69 -38.51
CA ARG A 16 3.48 -22.51 -38.19
C ARG A 16 2.98 -22.54 -36.75
N ILE A 17 2.49 -23.70 -36.30
CA ILE A 17 2.04 -23.91 -34.92
C ILE A 17 3.22 -23.81 -33.94
N ALA A 18 4.38 -24.35 -34.28
CA ALA A 18 5.59 -24.25 -33.45
C ALA A 18 6.08 -22.80 -33.34
N THR A 19 6.06 -22.03 -34.44
CA THR A 19 6.43 -20.62 -34.47
C THR A 19 5.44 -19.76 -33.68
N ALA A 20 4.13 -20.03 -33.81
CA ALA A 20 3.10 -19.35 -33.03
C ALA A 20 3.24 -19.61 -31.53
N LYS A 21 3.48 -20.86 -31.12
CA LYS A 21 3.73 -21.22 -29.70
C LYS A 21 4.97 -20.54 -29.14
N LYS A 22 6.06 -20.47 -29.93
CA LYS A 22 7.30 -19.79 -29.54
C LYS A 22 7.11 -18.28 -29.39
N ASN A 23 6.34 -17.66 -30.29
CA ASN A 23 6.00 -16.24 -30.21
C ASN A 23 5.09 -15.93 -29.02
N ILE A 24 4.09 -16.78 -28.74
CA ILE A 24 3.22 -16.64 -27.56
C ILE A 24 4.04 -16.77 -26.27
N ALA A 25 4.98 -17.72 -26.21
CA ALA A 25 5.89 -17.86 -25.07
C ALA A 25 6.83 -16.66 -24.92
N ALA A 26 7.33 -16.10 -26.02
CA ALA A 26 8.18 -14.90 -26.01
C ALA A 26 7.40 -13.64 -25.57
N ILE A 27 6.14 -13.49 -26.02
CA ILE A 27 5.24 -12.41 -25.60
C ILE A 27 4.87 -12.57 -24.12
N ALA A 28 4.57 -13.80 -23.67
CA ALA A 28 4.32 -14.11 -22.25
C ALA A 28 5.56 -13.88 -21.37
N ALA A 29 6.77 -14.07 -21.92
CA ALA A 29 8.02 -13.77 -21.24
C ALA A 29 8.41 -12.27 -21.30
N SER A 30 7.82 -11.49 -22.22
CA SER A 30 8.07 -10.05 -22.34
C SER A 30 7.34 -9.28 -21.25
N LYS A 31 7.97 -9.19 -20.08
CA LYS A 31 7.49 -8.34 -19.00
C LYS A 31 7.52 -6.88 -19.42
N LEU A 32 6.42 -6.15 -19.20
CA LEU A 32 6.37 -4.70 -19.44
C LEU A 32 7.51 -4.00 -18.72
N TRP A 33 8.13 -2.99 -19.34
CA TRP A 33 9.24 -2.25 -18.73
C TRP A 33 8.85 -1.61 -17.40
N VAL A 34 7.59 -1.15 -17.30
CA VAL A 34 7.02 -0.59 -16.07
C VAL A 34 7.10 -1.60 -14.93
N ASP A 35 6.75 -2.86 -15.16
CA ASP A 35 6.80 -3.90 -14.14
C ASP A 35 8.22 -4.43 -13.90
N ALA A 36 9.05 -4.44 -14.94
CA ALA A 36 10.43 -4.92 -14.85
C ALA A 36 11.30 -3.97 -14.03
N HIS A 37 11.10 -2.66 -14.18
CA HIS A 37 11.88 -1.62 -13.52
C HIS A 37 11.11 -0.92 -12.38
N ALA A 38 9.96 -1.47 -11.97
CA ALA A 38 9.22 -1.04 -10.79
C ALA A 38 10.14 -1.01 -9.55
N PRO A 39 10.13 0.08 -8.76
CA PRO A 39 10.91 0.18 -7.53
C PRO A 39 10.64 -0.98 -6.58
N LYS A 40 11.70 -1.64 -6.11
CA LYS A 40 11.63 -2.72 -5.11
C LYS A 40 12.17 -2.26 -3.76
N LEU A 41 13.09 -1.30 -3.77
CA LEU A 41 13.74 -0.76 -2.59
C LEU A 41 13.25 0.66 -2.31
N PHE A 42 13.26 1.03 -1.02
CA PHE A 42 12.86 2.36 -0.57
C PHE A 42 13.70 3.48 -1.19
N THR A 43 14.99 3.22 -1.44
CA THR A 43 15.94 4.15 -2.06
C THR A 43 15.71 4.35 -3.56
N GLU A 44 14.87 3.52 -4.20
CA GLU A 44 14.54 3.63 -5.63
C GLU A 44 13.29 4.47 -5.89
N LEU A 45 12.57 4.86 -4.83
CA LEU A 45 11.38 5.69 -4.95
C LEU A 45 11.75 7.09 -5.43
N LEU A 46 11.08 7.54 -6.49
CA LEU A 46 11.28 8.87 -7.07
C LEU A 46 10.38 9.95 -6.45
N SER A 47 9.42 9.56 -5.63
CA SER A 47 8.55 10.46 -4.88
C SER A 47 9.35 11.31 -3.88
N PRO A 48 8.86 12.50 -3.45
CA PRO A 48 9.60 13.37 -2.54
C PRO A 48 10.11 12.65 -1.28
N GLU A 49 11.40 12.79 -0.99
CA GLU A 49 12.05 12.05 0.10
C GLU A 49 11.41 12.31 1.47
N GLN A 50 10.95 13.55 1.71
CA GLN A 50 10.21 13.92 2.90
C GLN A 50 8.96 13.04 3.08
N THR A 51 8.10 12.99 2.06
CA THR A 51 6.86 12.19 2.08
C THR A 51 7.18 10.71 2.30
N ASN A 52 8.19 10.18 1.61
CA ASN A 52 8.58 8.78 1.74
C ASN A 52 8.99 8.46 3.18
N ARG A 53 9.81 9.33 3.79
CA ARG A 53 10.27 9.17 5.17
C ARG A 53 9.11 9.30 6.16
N GLU A 54 8.20 10.25 5.98
CA GLU A 54 7.05 10.43 6.87
C GLU A 54 6.12 9.20 6.84
N VAL A 55 5.83 8.66 5.65
CA VAL A 55 5.06 7.41 5.49
C VAL A 55 5.77 6.23 6.18
N LEU A 56 7.08 6.11 6.03
CA LEU A 56 7.86 5.06 6.69
C LEU A 56 7.85 5.22 8.22
N HIS A 57 7.96 6.44 8.75
CA HIS A 57 7.89 6.68 10.19
C HIS A 57 6.51 6.36 10.76
N TRP A 58 5.44 6.69 10.04
CA TRP A 58 4.09 6.27 10.43
C TRP A 58 3.96 4.75 10.48
N LEU A 59 4.47 4.02 9.48
CA LEU A 59 4.48 2.54 9.49
C LEU A 59 5.30 1.96 10.65
N LYS A 60 6.42 2.59 10.99
CA LYS A 60 7.30 2.19 12.09
C LYS A 60 6.75 2.55 13.47
N ALA A 61 5.87 3.53 13.57
CA ALA A 61 5.20 3.88 14.83
C ALA A 61 4.30 2.73 15.35
N TRP A 62 3.90 1.81 14.48
CA TRP A 62 3.22 0.56 14.85
C TRP A 62 4.12 -0.54 15.43
N ASP A 63 5.45 -0.35 15.39
CA ASP A 63 6.42 -1.39 15.72
C ASP A 63 6.27 -1.97 17.14
N GLY A 64 5.93 -1.12 18.11
CA GLY A 64 5.71 -1.53 19.50
C GLY A 64 4.62 -2.58 19.64
N ILE A 65 3.54 -2.45 18.85
CA ILE A 65 2.37 -3.31 18.95
C ILE A 65 2.48 -4.50 18.02
N VAL A 66 2.91 -4.27 16.78
CA VAL A 66 2.97 -5.28 15.73
C VAL A 66 4.17 -6.22 15.91
N PHE A 67 5.35 -5.65 16.13
CA PHE A 67 6.62 -6.39 16.15
C PHE A 67 7.20 -6.57 17.55
N LYS A 68 6.58 -5.98 18.59
CA LYS A 68 7.08 -5.98 19.97
C LYS A 68 8.50 -5.42 20.08
N ARG A 69 8.83 -4.44 19.23
CA ARG A 69 10.11 -3.71 19.22
C ARG A 69 9.85 -2.23 19.46
N ALA A 70 10.78 -1.54 20.11
CA ALA A 70 10.60 -0.10 20.37
C ALA A 70 10.44 0.67 19.04
N PRO A 71 9.46 1.59 18.93
CA PRO A 71 9.35 2.45 17.77
C PRO A 71 10.60 3.32 17.62
N PRO A 72 10.97 3.72 16.39
CA PRO A 72 12.13 4.57 16.18
C PRO A 72 11.96 5.90 16.93
N LYS A 73 13.04 6.36 17.58
CA LYS A 73 13.04 7.67 18.23
C LYS A 73 12.72 8.75 17.18
N PRO A 74 11.82 9.70 17.48
CA PRO A 74 11.51 10.77 16.55
C PRO A 74 12.77 11.57 16.23
N TYR A 75 13.10 11.71 14.94
CA TYR A 75 14.21 12.54 14.50
C TYR A 75 13.84 14.01 14.65
N LYS A 76 14.31 14.65 15.72
CA LYS A 76 14.22 16.10 15.90
C LYS A 76 15.53 16.72 15.44
N LYS A 77 15.53 17.34 14.25
CA LYS A 77 16.60 18.27 13.88
C LYS A 77 16.14 19.65 14.33
N GLU A 78 16.80 20.24 15.31
CA GLU A 78 16.58 21.63 15.70
C GLU A 78 17.02 22.54 14.56
N TYR A 79 16.08 22.98 13.73
CA TYR A 79 16.33 24.06 12.78
C TYR A 79 16.17 25.38 13.50
N LYS A 80 17.22 26.23 13.48
CA LYS A 80 17.11 27.62 13.90
C LYS A 80 15.98 28.27 13.09
N LYS A 81 15.10 28.98 13.80
CA LYS A 81 13.76 29.49 13.45
C LYS A 81 13.58 30.33 12.15
N LYS A 82 14.52 30.33 11.19
CA LYS A 82 14.47 31.17 9.99
C LYS A 82 13.95 30.50 8.71
N ASP A 83 13.87 29.17 8.65
CA ASP A 83 13.32 28.46 7.49
C ASP A 83 12.04 27.72 7.87
N ALA A 84 10.91 28.15 7.29
CA ALA A 84 9.61 27.51 7.42
C ALA A 84 9.62 26.16 6.66
N GLY A 85 10.14 25.11 7.29
CA GLY A 85 10.24 23.79 6.68
C GLY A 85 10.71 22.70 7.64
N ALA A 86 10.26 22.73 8.90
CA ALA A 86 10.69 21.76 9.90
C ALA A 86 10.20 20.35 9.53
N PHE A 87 11.12 19.49 9.09
CA PHE A 87 10.91 18.07 8.91
C PHE A 87 10.68 17.42 10.29
N ASN A 88 9.44 17.11 10.62
CA ASN A 88 9.06 16.48 11.89
C ASN A 88 8.49 15.07 11.64
N THR A 89 9.27 14.05 11.97
CA THR A 89 8.85 12.64 11.85
C THR A 89 8.07 12.14 13.07
N HIS A 90 7.67 13.04 13.97
CA HIS A 90 6.94 12.66 15.16
C HIS A 90 5.53 12.17 14.80
N VAL A 91 5.24 10.94 15.21
CA VAL A 91 3.92 10.34 15.08
C VAL A 91 3.32 10.25 16.48
N PRO A 92 2.22 10.98 16.77
CA PRO A 92 1.58 10.89 18.08
C PRO A 92 1.04 9.47 18.29
N LEU A 93 1.26 8.93 19.49
CA LEU A 93 0.81 7.61 19.89
C LEU A 93 -0.34 7.71 20.91
N ASP A 94 -1.23 6.73 20.91
CA ASP A 94 -2.26 6.54 21.93
C ASP A 94 -1.71 5.85 23.20
N GLU A 95 -2.58 5.62 24.18
CA GLU A 95 -2.24 4.97 25.46
C GLU A 95 -1.72 3.54 25.27
N GLU A 96 -2.16 2.86 24.21
CA GLU A 96 -1.71 1.52 23.83
C GLU A 96 -0.41 1.55 23.00
N GLY A 97 0.17 2.71 22.71
CA GLY A 97 1.40 2.86 21.94
C GLY A 97 1.23 2.63 20.43
N ARG A 98 0.02 2.77 19.89
CA ARG A 98 -0.29 2.79 18.45
C ARG A 98 -0.37 4.22 17.95
N PRO A 99 -0.14 4.51 16.66
CA PRO A 99 -0.40 5.84 16.11
C PRO A 99 -1.82 6.30 16.38
N VAL A 100 -2.04 7.57 16.74
CA VAL A 100 -3.39 8.11 16.99
C VAL A 100 -4.30 7.87 15.78
N HIS A 101 -3.83 8.19 14.59
CA HIS A 101 -4.53 7.87 13.33
C HIS A 101 -4.17 6.47 12.86
N LYS A 102 -5.16 5.57 12.83
CA LYS A 102 -4.93 4.16 12.46
C LYS A 102 -4.89 3.95 10.95
N ILE A 103 -5.43 4.91 10.20
CA ILE A 103 -5.48 4.92 8.74
C ILE A 103 -4.55 6.02 8.23
N LEU A 104 -3.74 5.69 7.22
CA LEU A 104 -2.94 6.63 6.44
C LEU A 104 -3.59 6.83 5.08
N LEU A 105 -3.82 8.07 4.66
CA LEU A 105 -4.39 8.41 3.35
C LEU A 105 -3.30 9.01 2.45
N LEU A 106 -2.93 8.30 1.39
CA LEU A 106 -2.05 8.80 0.33
C LEU A 106 -2.89 9.43 -0.78
N SER A 107 -2.59 10.68 -1.12
CA SER A 107 -3.23 11.37 -2.24
C SER A 107 -2.23 12.00 -3.20
N GLY A 108 -2.59 12.16 -4.47
CA GLY A 108 -1.75 12.78 -5.48
C GLY A 108 -2.20 12.42 -6.89
N ALA A 109 -1.66 13.13 -7.89
CA ALA A 109 -1.96 12.89 -9.30
C ALA A 109 -1.71 11.41 -9.71
N PRO A 110 -2.36 10.91 -10.77
CA PRO A 110 -2.03 9.60 -11.32
C PRO A 110 -0.55 9.53 -11.73
N GLY A 111 0.08 8.36 -11.57
CA GLY A 111 1.46 8.13 -12.00
C GLY A 111 2.56 8.69 -11.09
N VAL A 112 2.24 9.34 -9.96
CA VAL A 112 3.27 9.84 -9.00
C VAL A 112 3.88 8.75 -8.09
N GLY A 113 3.42 7.50 -8.24
CA GLY A 113 3.94 6.34 -7.49
C GLY A 113 3.30 6.10 -6.13
N LYS A 114 2.02 6.45 -5.91
CA LYS A 114 1.31 6.25 -4.63
C LYS A 114 1.26 4.78 -4.20
N THR A 115 0.76 3.90 -5.07
CA THR A 115 0.69 2.45 -4.85
C THR A 115 2.09 1.87 -4.64
N THR A 116 3.05 2.28 -5.47
CA THR A 116 4.45 1.89 -5.33
C THR A 116 5.04 2.30 -3.99
N LEU A 117 4.80 3.54 -3.54
CA LEU A 117 5.26 4.04 -2.24
C LEU A 117 4.67 3.22 -1.09
N ALA A 118 3.35 2.96 -1.10
CA ALA A 118 2.70 2.14 -0.08
C ALA A 118 3.33 0.74 0.00
N HIS A 119 3.49 0.08 -1.16
CA HIS A 119 4.03 -1.27 -1.24
C HIS A 119 5.49 -1.35 -0.79
N VAL A 120 6.33 -0.44 -1.28
CA VAL A 120 7.76 -0.43 -0.97
C VAL A 120 7.99 -0.03 0.47
N ALA A 121 7.31 0.99 0.99
CA ALA A 121 7.44 1.42 2.39
C ALA A 121 6.98 0.33 3.37
N ALA A 122 5.85 -0.33 3.10
CA ALA A 122 5.35 -1.43 3.94
C ALA A 122 6.31 -2.63 3.95
N LYS A 123 6.78 -3.06 2.77
CA LYS A 123 7.78 -4.13 2.66
C LYS A 123 9.08 -3.77 3.38
N HIS A 124 9.54 -2.53 3.23
CA HIS A 124 10.74 -2.02 3.89
C HIS A 124 10.60 -1.96 5.43
N ALA A 125 9.40 -1.64 5.94
CA ALA A 125 9.11 -1.68 7.37
C ALA A 125 8.97 -3.10 7.95
N GLY A 126 8.91 -4.13 7.08
CA GLY A 126 8.86 -5.54 7.45
C GLY A 126 7.47 -6.17 7.37
N TYR A 127 6.49 -5.48 6.79
CA TYR A 127 5.13 -5.98 6.64
C TYR A 127 4.96 -6.86 5.39
N ARG A 128 3.95 -7.73 5.43
CA ARG A 128 3.35 -8.36 4.26
C ARG A 128 2.23 -7.45 3.76
N VAL A 129 2.30 -7.01 2.52
CA VAL A 129 1.26 -6.16 1.93
C VAL A 129 0.07 -7.03 1.51
N VAL A 130 -1.13 -6.66 1.97
CA VAL A 130 -2.41 -7.19 1.48
C VAL A 130 -3.09 -6.06 0.74
N GLU A 131 -3.00 -6.10 -0.58
CA GLU A 131 -3.60 -5.11 -1.48
C GLU A 131 -5.05 -5.48 -1.76
N ILE A 132 -5.94 -4.50 -1.64
CA ILE A 132 -7.36 -4.61 -1.96
C ILE A 132 -7.70 -3.42 -2.85
N ASN A 133 -8.10 -3.68 -4.09
CA ASN A 133 -8.56 -2.63 -4.98
C ASN A 133 -10.02 -2.28 -4.65
N ALA A 134 -10.27 -1.04 -4.23
CA ALA A 134 -11.61 -0.61 -3.84
C ALA A 134 -12.56 -0.47 -5.04
N SER A 135 -12.05 -0.20 -6.24
CA SER A 135 -12.87 -0.08 -7.45
C SER A 135 -13.48 -1.42 -7.90
N ASP A 136 -12.90 -2.55 -7.47
CA ASP A 136 -13.39 -3.89 -7.78
C ASP A 136 -14.46 -4.41 -6.79
N ASP A 137 -14.37 -4.01 -5.52
CA ASP A 137 -15.24 -4.50 -4.44
C ASP A 137 -16.52 -3.64 -4.30
N ARG A 138 -17.60 -4.05 -4.97
CA ARG A 138 -18.88 -3.31 -5.07
C ARG A 138 -19.72 -3.23 -3.78
N ASN A 139 -19.29 -3.85 -2.68
CA ASN A 139 -20.05 -3.92 -1.43
C ASN A 139 -19.20 -3.57 -0.22
N ALA A 140 -19.62 -2.52 0.51
CA ALA A 140 -19.00 -2.04 1.74
C ALA A 140 -18.79 -3.14 2.79
N GLU A 141 -19.77 -4.04 2.95
CA GLU A 141 -19.71 -5.10 3.96
C GLU A 141 -18.66 -6.16 3.58
N THR A 142 -18.53 -6.45 2.29
CA THR A 142 -17.51 -7.39 1.79
C THR A 142 -16.12 -6.81 1.95
N LEU A 143 -15.95 -5.51 1.66
CA LEU A 143 -14.69 -4.82 1.90
C LEU A 143 -14.36 -4.77 3.39
N LYS A 144 -15.32 -4.40 4.25
CA LYS A 144 -15.15 -4.38 5.72
C LYS A 144 -14.68 -5.73 6.24
N ARG A 145 -15.31 -6.82 5.79
CA ARG A 145 -14.93 -8.18 6.15
C ARG A 145 -13.50 -8.49 5.69
N ARG A 146 -13.17 -8.24 4.43
CA ARG A 146 -11.83 -8.46 3.87
C ARG A 146 -10.74 -7.70 4.64
N VAL A 147 -10.97 -6.42 4.94
CA VAL A 147 -10.03 -5.59 5.69
C VAL A 147 -9.87 -6.11 7.11
N THR A 148 -10.98 -6.45 7.77
CA THR A 148 -10.99 -6.99 9.14
C THR A 148 -10.25 -8.32 9.22
N ASP A 149 -10.57 -9.24 8.30
CA ASP A 149 -9.91 -10.54 8.16
C ASP A 149 -8.41 -10.35 7.90
N ALA A 150 -8.03 -9.46 6.98
CA ALA A 150 -6.63 -9.17 6.71
C ALA A 150 -5.89 -8.57 7.92
N CYS A 151 -6.56 -7.75 8.73
CA CYS A 151 -5.99 -7.21 9.97
C CYS A 151 -5.81 -8.28 11.06
N GLN A 152 -6.64 -9.31 11.08
CA GLN A 152 -6.61 -10.38 12.09
C GLN A 152 -5.74 -11.57 11.70
N MET A 153 -5.65 -11.86 10.39
CA MET A 153 -4.89 -12.98 9.88
C MET A 153 -3.41 -12.87 10.26
N ARG A 154 -2.91 -13.88 10.95
CA ARG A 154 -1.48 -14.13 11.15
C ARG A 154 -1.03 -15.09 10.06
N SER A 155 0.08 -14.80 9.38
CA SER A 155 0.59 -15.68 8.32
C SER A 155 0.96 -17.03 8.92
N VAL A 156 0.23 -18.08 8.55
CA VAL A 156 0.51 -19.47 8.96
C VAL A 156 1.47 -20.20 8.01
N VAL A 157 1.85 -19.57 6.90
CA VAL A 157 2.67 -20.20 5.86
C VAL A 157 4.15 -19.86 6.05
N GLY A 158 4.90 -20.86 6.52
CA GLY A 158 6.35 -21.00 6.41
C GLY A 158 7.05 -21.16 7.77
N GLY A 159 7.90 -22.19 7.89
CA GLY A 159 8.72 -22.47 9.07
C GLY A 159 10.13 -21.90 8.98
N GLY A 160 10.32 -20.75 8.32
CA GLY A 160 11.63 -20.13 8.09
C GLY A 160 11.76 -18.72 8.68
N ALA A 161 12.99 -18.28 8.91
CA ALA A 161 13.32 -16.92 9.36
C ALA A 161 12.81 -15.87 8.35
N GLY A 162 11.56 -15.42 8.52
CA GLY A 162 10.87 -14.51 7.61
C GLY A 162 9.41 -14.87 7.29
N ALA A 163 8.91 -16.00 7.80
CA ALA A 163 7.65 -16.57 7.36
C ALA A 163 6.38 -16.09 8.10
N ASN A 164 6.52 -15.25 9.13
CA ASN A 164 5.37 -14.68 9.83
C ASN A 164 5.36 -13.15 9.84
N LYS A 165 5.50 -12.56 8.65
CA LYS A 165 5.40 -11.10 8.49
C LYS A 165 3.96 -10.66 8.76
N PRO A 166 3.74 -9.67 9.65
CA PRO A 166 2.41 -9.14 9.93
C PRO A 166 1.88 -8.37 8.73
N ASN A 167 0.56 -8.32 8.60
CA ASN A 167 -0.08 -7.69 7.45
C ASN A 167 -0.07 -6.16 7.54
N CYS A 168 0.09 -5.50 6.41
CA CYS A 168 -0.28 -4.11 6.21
C CYS A 168 -1.32 -4.11 5.10
N VAL A 169 -2.51 -3.56 5.38
CA VAL A 169 -3.59 -3.52 4.40
C VAL A 169 -3.41 -2.26 3.56
N VAL A 170 -3.40 -2.41 2.24
CA VAL A 170 -3.37 -1.31 1.28
C VAL A 170 -4.68 -1.35 0.51
N ILE A 171 -5.46 -0.29 0.60
CA ILE A 171 -6.71 -0.13 -0.14
C ILE A 171 -6.44 0.88 -1.25
N ASP A 172 -6.36 0.40 -2.49
CA ASP A 172 -6.09 1.25 -3.65
C ASP A 172 -7.39 1.81 -4.24
N GLU A 173 -7.29 2.95 -4.93
CA GLU A 173 -8.38 3.61 -5.65
C GLU A 173 -9.68 3.80 -4.86
N ILE A 174 -9.58 4.23 -3.59
CA ILE A 174 -10.78 4.44 -2.74
C ILE A 174 -11.72 5.53 -3.27
N ASP A 175 -11.23 6.35 -4.20
CA ASP A 175 -11.95 7.42 -4.87
C ASP A 175 -12.39 7.05 -6.30
N GLY A 176 -11.96 5.92 -6.84
CA GLY A 176 -12.33 5.46 -8.19
C GLY A 176 -13.84 5.30 -8.38
N ALA A 177 -14.59 5.14 -7.29
CA ALA A 177 -16.02 4.90 -7.30
C ALA A 177 -16.87 6.11 -6.85
N LEU A 178 -16.29 7.31 -6.81
CA LEU A 178 -16.99 8.57 -6.48
C LEU A 178 -18.14 8.94 -7.43
N GLY A 179 -18.22 8.31 -8.61
CA GLY A 179 -19.28 8.52 -9.60
C GLY A 179 -20.59 7.77 -9.34
N GLY A 180 -20.67 6.93 -8.28
CA GLY A 180 -21.86 6.12 -7.98
C GLY A 180 -22.05 5.82 -6.49
N ALA A 181 -23.10 5.09 -6.14
CA ALA A 181 -23.35 4.62 -4.76
C ALA A 181 -22.20 3.74 -4.22
N GLU A 182 -21.38 3.19 -5.12
CA GLU A 182 -20.37 2.17 -4.89
C GLU A 182 -19.11 2.70 -4.18
N GLY A 183 -18.64 3.92 -4.47
CA GLY A 183 -17.41 4.46 -3.86
C GLY A 183 -17.57 5.00 -2.45
N LYS A 184 -18.81 5.23 -2.05
CA LYS A 184 -19.12 5.44 -0.63
C LYS A 184 -18.87 4.18 0.18
N GLY A 185 -18.92 2.99 -0.43
CA GLY A 185 -18.80 1.73 0.28
C GLY A 185 -17.44 1.55 0.95
N ALA A 186 -16.35 1.83 0.23
CA ALA A 186 -15.01 1.67 0.77
C ALA A 186 -14.70 2.67 1.89
N ILE A 187 -15.09 3.92 1.67
CA ILE A 187 -14.94 5.00 2.65
C ILE A 187 -15.77 4.69 3.90
N HIS A 188 -17.02 4.25 3.72
CA HIS A 188 -17.90 3.89 4.82
C HIS A 188 -17.39 2.69 5.63
N ALA A 189 -16.84 1.67 4.97
CA ALA A 189 -16.21 0.54 5.64
C ALA A 189 -15.05 0.99 6.53
N LEU A 190 -14.19 1.89 6.05
CA LEU A 190 -13.08 2.44 6.83
C LEU A 190 -13.55 3.29 8.01
N LEU A 191 -14.57 4.13 7.82
CA LEU A 191 -15.17 4.94 8.89
C LEU A 191 -15.76 4.04 9.99
N GLN A 192 -16.48 2.99 9.61
CA GLN A 192 -17.01 2.03 10.57
C GLN A 192 -15.91 1.29 11.32
N ILE A 193 -14.85 0.87 10.62
CA ILE A 193 -13.70 0.21 11.25
C ILE A 193 -13.05 1.11 12.30
N ASN A 194 -12.91 2.42 12.03
CA ASN A 194 -12.39 3.37 13.01
C ASN A 194 -13.36 3.59 14.18
N ALA A 195 -14.65 3.77 13.90
CA ALA A 195 -15.67 3.97 14.93
C ALA A 195 -15.81 2.74 15.86
N ASP A 196 -15.72 1.53 15.29
CA ASP A 196 -15.71 0.29 16.06
C ASP A 196 -14.51 0.21 17.01
N GLU A 197 -13.37 0.80 16.66
CA GLU A 197 -12.20 0.92 17.53
C GLU A 197 -12.36 1.99 18.61
N ASP A 198 -12.81 3.19 18.25
CA ASP A 198 -13.02 4.28 19.21
C ASP A 198 -14.01 3.84 20.31
N ALA A 199 -15.10 3.17 19.92
CA ALA A 199 -16.09 2.63 20.85
C ALA A 199 -15.50 1.56 21.80
N ARG A 200 -14.50 0.79 21.35
CA ARG A 200 -13.81 -0.20 22.20
C ARG A 200 -12.86 0.45 23.16
N GLU A 201 -12.11 1.46 22.71
CA GLU A 201 -11.22 2.23 23.57
C GLU A 201 -11.99 2.90 24.70
N GLU A 202 -13.14 3.52 24.39
CA GLU A 202 -14.03 4.09 25.40
C GLU A 202 -14.56 3.05 26.38
N ALA A 203 -15.01 1.90 25.89
CA ALA A 203 -15.50 0.82 26.75
C ALA A 203 -14.40 0.28 27.67
N GLY A 204 -13.17 0.13 27.16
CA GLY A 204 -12.01 -0.31 27.94
C GLY A 204 -11.59 0.69 29.02
N LYS A 205 -11.79 2.00 28.80
CA LYS A 205 -11.56 3.03 29.81
C LYS A 205 -12.58 2.99 30.94
N ARG A 206 -13.87 2.78 30.62
CA ARG A 206 -14.94 2.63 31.61
C ARG A 206 -14.69 1.42 32.52
N ASP A 207 -14.31 0.27 31.95
CA ASP A 207 -14.00 -0.95 32.70
C ASP A 207 -12.75 -0.81 33.61
N LYS A 208 -11.77 0.02 33.25
CA LYS A 208 -10.61 0.32 34.12
C LYS A 208 -10.95 1.28 35.27
N SER A 209 -11.96 2.15 35.09
CA SER A 209 -12.43 3.08 36.13
C SER A 209 -13.37 2.43 37.15
N SER A 210 -14.02 1.32 36.79
CA SER A 210 -14.81 0.49 37.69
C SER A 210 -13.99 -0.69 38.19
N SER A 211 -13.00 -0.43 39.05
CA SER A 211 -12.29 -1.47 39.80
C SER A 211 -13.23 -2.13 40.83
N GLY A 212 -14.11 -3.01 40.35
CA GLY A 212 -14.89 -3.95 41.13
C GLY A 212 -14.73 -5.33 40.49
N SER A 213 -14.03 -6.21 41.20
CA SER A 213 -13.80 -7.63 40.90
C SER A 213 -15.04 -8.32 40.28
N GLY A 214 -15.06 -8.45 38.95
CA GLY A 214 -16.09 -9.18 38.22
C GLY A 214 -15.53 -9.72 36.92
N GLY A 215 -15.49 -11.05 36.78
CA GLY A 215 -14.86 -11.76 35.66
C GLY A 215 -15.26 -11.20 34.29
N SER A 216 -14.26 -10.77 33.51
CA SER A 216 -14.47 -10.22 32.18
C SER A 216 -15.01 -11.29 31.23
N LYS A 217 -16.30 -11.18 30.89
CA LYS A 217 -16.89 -11.91 29.76
C LYS A 217 -16.18 -11.42 28.48
N LYS A 218 -15.34 -12.27 27.90
CA LYS A 218 -14.62 -12.03 26.63
C LYS A 218 -15.63 -11.61 25.55
N LYS A 219 -15.67 -10.32 25.20
CA LYS A 219 -16.63 -9.78 24.23
C LYS A 219 -16.47 -10.49 22.88
N LYS A 220 -17.57 -11.00 22.33
CA LYS A 220 -17.65 -11.58 20.98
C LYS A 220 -17.59 -10.44 19.96
N GLY A 221 -16.38 -10.11 19.53
CA GLY A 221 -16.15 -9.15 18.47
C GLY A 221 -14.75 -9.31 17.88
N PRO A 222 -14.49 -8.78 16.68
CA PRO A 222 -13.14 -8.73 16.14
C PRO A 222 -12.19 -8.09 17.18
N GLY A 223 -10.95 -8.54 17.36
CA GLY A 223 -10.02 -7.90 18.33
C GLY A 223 -9.64 -6.46 17.91
N PRO A 224 -8.90 -5.70 18.74
CA PRO A 224 -8.48 -4.34 18.39
C PRO A 224 -7.63 -4.31 17.11
N LEU A 225 -7.72 -3.21 16.37
CA LEU A 225 -6.92 -2.94 15.18
C LEU A 225 -5.45 -2.81 15.57
N ASN A 226 -4.72 -3.88 15.26
CA ASN A 226 -3.30 -4.00 15.54
C ASN A 226 -2.47 -4.01 14.25
N ARG A 227 -3.01 -3.52 13.13
CA ARG A 227 -2.33 -3.50 11.83
C ARG A 227 -2.54 -2.14 11.15
N PRO A 228 -1.52 -1.63 10.46
CA PRO A 228 -1.65 -0.40 9.68
C PRO A 228 -2.54 -0.60 8.45
N ILE A 229 -3.40 0.38 8.20
CA ILE A 229 -4.21 0.49 6.98
C ILE A 229 -3.74 1.72 6.19
N ILE A 230 -3.34 1.51 4.94
CA ILE A 230 -3.04 2.59 3.98
C ILE A 230 -4.18 2.63 2.98
N ALA A 231 -4.76 3.81 2.77
CA ALA A 231 -5.76 4.06 1.75
C ALA A 231 -5.18 5.02 0.70
N ILE A 232 -5.49 4.81 -0.57
CA ILE A 232 -4.91 5.58 -1.68
C ILE A 232 -6.03 6.20 -2.51
N CYS A 233 -5.93 7.50 -2.76
CA CYS A 233 -6.83 8.21 -3.66
C CYS A 233 -6.07 9.11 -4.65
N ASN A 234 -6.71 9.47 -5.75
CA ASN A 234 -6.24 10.47 -6.70
C ASN A 234 -6.65 11.89 -6.29
N ASP A 235 -7.91 12.10 -5.90
CA ASP A 235 -8.42 13.42 -5.49
C ASP A 235 -8.76 13.46 -3.99
N LEU A 236 -7.91 14.14 -3.20
CA LEU A 236 -8.16 14.37 -1.78
C LEU A 236 -9.41 15.24 -1.52
N TYR A 237 -9.81 16.09 -2.45
CA TYR A 237 -10.83 17.10 -2.22
C TYR A 237 -12.25 16.64 -2.55
N ALA A 238 -12.39 15.44 -3.08
CA ALA A 238 -13.66 14.79 -3.29
C ALA A 238 -14.56 14.85 -2.04
N PRO A 239 -15.83 15.29 -2.17
CA PRO A 239 -16.74 15.42 -1.02
C PRO A 239 -16.93 14.13 -0.22
N ALA A 240 -16.92 12.96 -0.86
CA ALA A 240 -17.11 11.69 -0.14
C ALA A 240 -15.92 11.35 0.77
N LEU A 241 -14.71 11.85 0.49
CA LEU A 241 -13.54 11.63 1.34
C LEU A 241 -13.47 12.59 2.54
N ARG A 242 -14.36 13.59 2.63
CA ARG A 242 -14.39 14.55 3.75
C ARG A 242 -14.30 13.87 5.12
N PRO A 243 -15.15 12.87 5.45
CA PRO A 243 -15.11 12.25 6.76
C PRO A 243 -13.83 11.44 7.00
N LEU A 244 -13.31 10.77 5.96
CA LEU A 244 -12.08 9.98 6.09
C LEU A 244 -10.85 10.86 6.37
N ARG A 245 -10.81 12.07 5.82
CA ARG A 245 -9.71 13.03 6.05
C ARG A 245 -9.61 13.52 7.49
N GLU A 246 -10.71 13.51 8.23
CA GLU A 246 -10.73 13.94 9.62
C GLU A 246 -10.12 12.88 10.56
N ILE A 247 -10.27 11.60 10.21
CA ILE A 247 -9.79 10.48 11.03
C ILE A 247 -8.43 9.91 10.56
N ALA A 248 -8.04 10.13 9.31
CA ALA A 248 -6.83 9.57 8.72
C ALA A 248 -5.64 10.55 8.73
N LYS A 249 -4.42 10.00 8.81
CA LYS A 249 -3.20 10.79 8.57
C LYS A 249 -3.01 10.98 7.08
N VAL A 250 -3.19 12.20 6.59
CA VAL A 250 -3.09 12.52 5.17
C VAL A 250 -1.66 12.87 4.75
N PHE A 251 -1.17 12.25 3.66
CA PHE A 251 0.06 12.62 2.98
C PHE A 251 -0.19 12.85 1.49
N ARG A 252 0.38 13.93 0.96
CA ARG A 252 0.30 14.26 -0.48
C ARG A 252 1.59 13.85 -1.16
N VAL A 253 1.49 12.92 -2.11
CA VAL A 253 2.59 12.49 -2.96
C VAL A 253 2.66 13.45 -4.14
N GLY A 254 3.69 14.31 -4.13
CA GLY A 254 3.97 15.24 -5.22
C GLY A 254 4.66 14.56 -6.41
N ALA A 255 4.73 15.28 -7.53
CA ALA A 255 5.48 14.85 -8.70
C ALA A 255 6.98 14.67 -8.34
N ALA A 256 7.59 13.64 -8.92
CA ALA A 256 9.02 13.39 -8.79
C ALA A 256 9.83 14.53 -9.44
N ASN A 257 11.04 14.76 -8.94
CA ASN A 257 11.97 15.71 -9.55
C ASN A 257 12.35 15.24 -10.96
N LYS A 258 12.24 16.13 -11.96
CA LYS A 258 12.60 15.84 -13.37
C LYS A 258 14.01 15.25 -13.50
N SER A 259 14.98 15.74 -12.71
CA SER A 259 16.35 15.22 -12.72
C SER A 259 16.44 13.78 -12.23
N ALA A 260 15.68 13.44 -11.18
CA ALA A 260 15.61 12.08 -10.64
C ALA A 260 14.94 11.11 -11.65
N ILE A 261 13.88 11.55 -12.32
CA ILE A 261 13.23 10.80 -13.40
C ILE A 261 14.20 10.57 -14.56
N ALA A 262 14.86 11.63 -15.06
CA ALA A 262 15.82 11.53 -16.15
C ALA A 262 16.97 10.56 -15.81
N SER A 263 17.46 10.61 -14.56
CA SER A 263 18.53 9.71 -14.10
C SER A 263 18.06 8.25 -14.01
N ARG A 264 16.82 8.00 -13.56
CA ARG A 264 16.23 6.65 -13.56
C ARG A 264 16.03 6.16 -14.99
N LEU A 265 15.50 6.99 -15.89
CA LEU A 265 15.30 6.64 -17.31
C LEU A 265 16.61 6.31 -18.00
N ARG A 266 17.65 7.15 -17.85
CA ARG A 266 19.00 6.87 -18.38
C ARG A 266 19.51 5.50 -17.93
N ARG A 267 19.34 5.15 -16.65
CA ARG A 267 19.74 3.84 -16.12
C ARG A 267 18.94 2.70 -16.76
N VAL A 268 17.63 2.85 -16.94
CA VAL A 268 16.78 1.87 -17.63
C VAL A 268 17.19 1.71 -19.10
N CYS A 269 17.43 2.81 -19.80
CA CYS A 269 17.89 2.83 -21.18
C CYS A 269 19.25 2.12 -21.32
N LEU A 270 20.21 2.39 -20.42
CA LEU A 270 21.49 1.70 -20.36
C LEU A 270 21.33 0.19 -20.15
N GLU A 271 20.50 -0.22 -19.17
CA GLU A 271 20.19 -1.64 -18.90
C GLU A 271 19.55 -2.34 -20.11
N LYS A 272 18.83 -1.60 -20.95
CA LYS A 272 18.15 -2.12 -22.15
C LYS A 272 18.94 -1.92 -23.44
N GLY A 273 20.13 -1.32 -23.39
CA GLY A 273 20.94 -1.02 -24.57
C GLY A 273 20.29 0.02 -25.51
N VAL A 274 19.38 0.84 -25.01
CA VAL A 274 18.71 1.91 -25.77
C VAL A 274 19.45 3.22 -25.52
N ARG A 275 19.74 3.98 -26.59
CA ARG A 275 20.28 5.33 -26.45
C ARG A 275 19.18 6.29 -26.05
N ALA A 276 19.43 7.07 -25.00
CA ALA A 276 18.59 8.19 -24.59
C ALA A 276 19.46 9.45 -24.67
N ASP A 277 19.08 10.36 -25.56
CA ASP A 277 19.67 11.70 -25.75
C ASP A 277 19.14 12.72 -24.72
#